data_AF-A0A1I5D876-F1
#
_entry.id   AF-A0A1I5D876-F1
#
_cell.length_a   1.000
_cell.length_b   1.000
_cell.length_c   1.000
_cell.angle_alpha   90.00
_cell.angle_beta   90.00
_cell.angle_gamma   90.00
#
_symmetry.space_group_name_H-M   'P 1'
#
loop_
_entity.id
_entity.type
_entity.pdbx_description
1 polymer ?
#
loop_
_entity_poly.entity_id
_entity_poly.type
_entity_poly.pdbx_seq_one_letter_code
_entity_poly.pdbx_strand_id
1 'polypeptide(L)' 'MTPPPAAAQDSGIDFRISSYCHHGGCVAVGVDQDEILVRSSRLPDSPVLRFTAAEWDAFVAGVRDGEFDRAALQA' A
#
# COMPACT_ATOMS: atom_id res chain seq x y z
N MET A 1 13.07 -12.80 -17.58
CA MET A 1 12.70 -11.72 -16.65
C MET A 1 12.98 -12.22 -15.26
N THR A 2 14.13 -11.85 -14.69
CA THR A 2 14.48 -12.20 -13.31
C THR A 2 13.76 -11.21 -12.40
N PRO A 3 12.93 -11.65 -11.44
CA PRO A 3 12.34 -10.73 -10.47
C PRO A 3 13.45 -10.03 -9.66
N PRO A 4 13.31 -8.73 -9.35
CA PRO A 4 14.25 -8.06 -8.46
C PRO A 4 14.26 -8.75 -7.08
N PRO A 5 15.40 -8.73 -6.35
CA PRO A 5 15.50 -9.41 -5.07
C PRO A 5 14.44 -8.88 -4.09
N ALA A 6 13.75 -9.82 -3.42
CA ALA A 6 12.59 -9.61 -2.54
C ALA A 6 12.89 -8.86 -1.22
N ALA A 7 13.89 -7.98 -1.20
CA ALA A 7 14.22 -7.14 -0.07
C ALA A 7 14.90 -5.87 -0.62
N ALA A 8 14.10 -4.96 -1.18
CA ALA A 8 14.56 -3.60 -1.37
C ALA A 8 14.68 -2.96 0.02
N GLN A 9 15.77 -2.24 0.23
CA GLN A 9 16.14 -1.60 1.49
C GLN A 9 15.19 -0.41 1.75
N ASP A 10 13.98 -0.67 2.26
CA ASP A 10 12.95 0.35 2.53
C ASP A 10 13.27 1.24 3.75
N SER A 11 14.49 1.16 4.29
CA SER A 11 14.92 1.78 5.55
C SER A 11 14.93 3.31 5.56
N GLY A 12 14.51 3.97 4.46
CA GLY A 12 14.39 5.42 4.35
C GLY A 12 13.04 5.92 3.85
N ILE A 13 12.04 5.05 3.65
CA ILE A 13 10.74 5.45 3.12
C ILE A 13 9.82 5.93 4.25
N ASP A 14 9.26 7.14 4.09
CA ASP A 14 8.26 7.70 4.99
C ASP A 14 6.88 7.09 4.72
N PHE A 15 6.56 6.03 5.47
CA PHE A 15 5.25 5.39 5.39
C PHE A 15 4.18 6.20 6.13
N ARG A 16 3.14 6.57 5.40
CA ARG A 16 1.95 7.25 5.91
C ARG A 16 0.89 6.24 6.32
N ILE A 17 0.33 6.40 7.51
CA ILE A 17 -0.79 5.62 8.05
C ILE A 17 -2.03 6.51 8.11
N SER A 18 -3.19 5.95 7.78
CA SER A 18 -4.47 6.66 7.86
C SER A 18 -4.79 7.13 9.29
N SER A 19 -5.28 8.36 9.44
CA SER A 19 -5.76 8.89 10.73
C SER A 19 -6.98 8.14 11.28
N TYR A 20 -7.68 7.35 10.46
CA TYR A 20 -8.79 6.49 10.87
C TYR A 20 -8.33 5.16 11.47
N CYS A 21 -7.02 4.88 11.50
CA CYS A 21 -6.52 3.65 12.10
C CYS A 21 -6.36 3.80 13.61
N HIS A 22 -7.05 2.96 14.38
CA HIS A 22 -7.09 3.06 15.84
C HIS A 22 -6.72 1.78 16.61
N HIS A 23 -6.55 0.63 15.94
CA HIS A 23 -6.46 -0.67 16.62
C HIS A 23 -5.24 -1.54 16.27
N GLY A 24 -4.19 -0.92 15.70
CA GLY A 24 -2.96 -1.62 15.29
C GLY A 24 -3.21 -2.57 14.12
N GLY A 25 -2.35 -2.56 13.10
CA GLY A 25 -2.62 -3.29 11.84
C GLY A 25 -3.31 -2.42 10.83
N CYS A 26 -2.64 -1.33 10.50
CA CYS A 26 -3.06 -0.40 9.48
C CYS A 26 -2.39 -0.77 8.15
N VAL A 27 -3.01 -0.35 7.06
CA VAL A 27 -2.30 -0.19 5.80
C VAL A 27 -1.40 1.05 5.92
N ALA A 28 -0.13 0.89 5.56
CA ALA A 28 0.85 1.95 5.52
C ALA A 28 1.34 2.10 4.07
N VAL A 29 1.35 3.34 3.57
CA VAL A 29 1.67 3.66 2.19
C VAL A 29 2.89 4.57 2.13
N GLY A 30 3.89 4.18 1.36
CA GLY A 30 5.11 4.95 1.10
C GLY A 30 5.28 5.23 -0.39
N VAL A 31 6.17 6.16 -0.72
CA VAL A 31 6.53 6.48 -2.11
C VAL A 31 8.04 6.36 -2.24
N ASP A 32 8.49 5.64 -3.26
CA ASP A 32 9.89 5.52 -3.65
C ASP A 32 10.00 5.78 -5.16
N GLN A 33 10.65 6.89 -5.52
CA GLN A 33 10.68 7.38 -6.89
C GLN A 33 9.25 7.52 -7.47
N ASP A 34 8.91 6.73 -8.48
CA ASP A 34 7.59 6.72 -9.15
C ASP A 34 6.72 5.50 -8.74
N GLU A 35 7.13 4.76 -7.71
CA GLU A 35 6.43 3.59 -7.21
C GLU A 35 5.76 3.85 -5.87
N ILE A 36 4.59 3.24 -5.70
CA ILE A 36 3.82 3.27 -4.47
C ILE A 36 4.02 1.95 -3.74
N LEU A 37 4.43 2.05 -2.48
CA LEU A 37 4.75 0.92 -1.61
C LEU A 37 3.64 0.75 -0.59
N VAL A 38 3.12 -0.47 -0.45
CA VAL A 38 2.08 -0.80 0.53
C VAL A 38 2.56 -1.91 1.45
N ARG A 39 2.38 -1.71 2.76
CA ARG A 39 2.66 -2.73 3.77
C ARG A 39 1.69 -2.68 4.94
N SER A 40 1.74 -3.73 5.77
CA SER A 40 1.07 -3.74 7.07
C SER A 40 1.91 -3.04 8.12
N SER A 41 1.30 -2.15 8.91
CA SER A 41 1.98 -1.48 10.02
C SER A 41 2.37 -2.43 11.15
N ARG A 42 1.85 -3.66 11.18
CA ARG A 42 2.25 -4.71 12.15
C ARG A 42 3.54 -5.42 11.76
N LEU A 43 3.96 -5.29 10.50
CA LEU A 43 5.09 -6.01 9.94
C LEU A 43 6.00 -5.02 9.20
N PRO A 44 6.65 -4.08 9.92
CA PRO A 44 7.50 -3.08 9.29
C PRO A 44 8.66 -3.69 8.51
N ASP A 45 9.18 -4.84 8.95
CA ASP A 45 10.31 -5.52 8.31
C ASP A 45 9.88 -6.57 7.27
N SER A 46 8.57 -6.69 6.98
CA SER A 46 8.09 -7.60 5.93
C SER A 46 8.19 -6.97 4.54
N PRO A 47 8.27 -7.80 3.48
CA PRO A 47 8.25 -7.31 2.11
C PRO A 47 7.05 -6.40 1.84
N VAL A 48 7.31 -5.34 1.09
CA VAL A 48 6.33 -4.36 0.63
C VAL A 48 5.76 -4.76 -0.72
N LEU A 49 4.48 -4.46 -0.95
CA LEU A 49 3.88 -4.54 -2.27
C LEU A 49 4.21 -3.26 -3.04
N ARG A 50 4.63 -3.38 -4.29
CA ARG A 50 5.02 -2.27 -5.16
C ARG A 50 4.02 -2.12 -6.29
N PHE A 51 3.58 -0.89 -6.53
CA PHE A 51 2.63 -0.53 -7.57
C PHE A 51 3.17 0.65 -8.36
N THR A 52 2.86 0.70 -9.65
CA THR A 52 3.10 1.87 -10.48
C THR A 52 2.16 3.01 -10.11
N ALA A 53 2.52 4.25 -10.45
CA ALA A 53 1.63 5.40 -10.29
C ALA A 53 0.26 5.21 -10.97
N ALA A 54 0.24 4.64 -12.18
CA ALA A 54 -1.01 4.41 -12.93
C ALA A 54 -1.93 3.37 -12.26
N GLU A 55 -1.37 2.27 -11.75
CA GLU A 55 -2.14 1.29 -10.97
C GLU A 55 -2.69 1.90 -9.69
N TRP A 56 -1.89 2.74 -9.03
CA TRP A 56 -2.30 3.41 -7.80
C TRP A 56 -3.42 4.44 -8.04
N ASP A 57 -3.33 5.24 -9.09
CA ASP A 57 -4.37 6.21 -9.45
C ASP A 57 -5.71 5.50 -9.76
N ALA A 58 -5.66 4.38 -10.48
CA ALA A 58 -6.83 3.56 -10.73
C ALA A 58 -7.41 2.96 -9.44
N PHE A 59 -6.56 2.45 -8.54
CA PHE A 59 -6.99 1.97 -7.23
C PHE A 59 -7.66 3.07 -6.40
N VAL A 60 -7.08 4.27 -6.35
CA VAL A 60 -7.65 5.41 -5.62
C VAL A 60 -8.98 5.86 -6.20
N ALA A 61 -9.15 5.83 -7.53
CA ALA A 61 -10.43 6.09 -8.17
C ALA A 61 -11.50 5.09 -7.69
N GLY A 62 -11.23 3.79 -7.76
CA GLY A 62 -12.16 2.76 -7.26
C GLY A 62 -12.45 2.86 -5.76
N VAL A 63 -11.46 3.25 -4.94
CA VAL A 63 -11.69 3.55 -3.51
C VAL A 63 -12.65 4.71 -3.32
N ARG A 64 -12.52 5.79 -4.11
CA ARG A 64 -13.40 6.96 -4.02
C ARG A 64 -14.82 6.66 -4.51
N ASP A 65 -14.95 5.79 -5.51
CA ASP A 65 -16.23 5.33 -6.04
C ASP A 65 -16.90 4.28 -5.13
N GLY A 66 -16.21 3.83 -4.07
CA GLY A 66 -16.73 2.87 -3.10
C GLY A 66 -16.69 1.42 -3.58
N GLU A 67 -16.00 1.12 -4.70
CA GLU A 67 -15.92 -0.22 -5.27
C GLU A 67 -15.28 -1.24 -4.31
N PHE A 68 -14.40 -0.76 -3.42
CA PHE A 68 -13.69 -1.59 -2.44
C PHE A 68 -14.27 -1.48 -1.02
N ASP A 69 -15.43 -0.86 -0.84
CA ASP A 69 -16.13 -0.93 0.44
C ASP A 69 -16.48 -2.38 0.77
N ARG A 70 -16.37 -2.76 2.05
CA ARG A 70 -16.64 -4.15 2.49
C ARG A 70 -18.02 -4.64 2.06
N ALA A 71 -19.01 -3.75 2.04
CA ALA A 71 -20.36 -4.08 1.59
C ALA A 71 -20.42 -4.33 0.07
N ALA A 72 -19.70 -3.53 -0.73
CA ALA A 72 -19.65 -3.69 -2.19
C ALA A 72 -18.92 -4.98 -2.60
N LEU A 73 -17.85 -5.35 -1.89
CA LEU A 73 -17.09 -6.59 -2.15
C LEU A 73 -17.83 -7.87 -1.73
N GLN A 74 -18.87 -7.76 -0.90
CA GLN A 74 -19.64 -8.89 -0.38
C GLN A 74 -21.02 -9.03 -1.04
N ALA A 75 -21.35 -8.16 -1.99
CA ALA A 75 -22.56 -8.19 -2.79
C ALA A 75 -22.43 -9.15 -3.98
#